data_AF-A0A1M6VS83-F1
#
_entry.id   AF-A0A1M6VS83-F1
#
_cell.length_a   1.000
_cell.length_b   1.000
_cell.length_c   1.000
_cell.angle_alpha   90.00
_cell.angle_beta   90.00
_cell.angle_gamma   90.00
#
_symmetry.space_group_name_H-M   'P 1'
#
loop_
_entity.id
_entity.type
_entity.pdbx_description
1 polymer ?
#
loop_
_entity_poly.entity_id
_entity_poly.type
_entity_poly.pdbx_seq_one_letter_code
_entity_poly.pdbx_strand_id
1 'polypeptide(L)'
;MIHHQQLGTTTYTRSKNLLQLIRTGAITIGGNKKLKIYGTLQCSSGKRMKTANRVFFRDEQEALQHGYRACKRCLKRNVPPLGREGLHYCL
;
A
#
# COMPACT_ATOMS: atom_id res chain seq x y z
N MET A 1 -2.53 5.13 8.73
CA MET A 1 -1.83 3.87 8.37
C MET A 1 -2.04 2.82 9.45
N ILE A 2 -2.36 1.58 9.08
CA ILE A 2 -2.57 0.47 10.03
C ILE A 2 -1.50 -0.61 9.85
N HIS A 3 -0.83 -1.05 10.93
CA HIS A 3 0.11 -2.17 10.86
C HIS A 3 -0.62 -3.52 11.00
N HIS A 4 -0.26 -4.51 10.18
CA HIS A 4 -0.90 -5.83 10.23
C HIS A 4 -0.74 -6.52 11.60
N GLN A 5 0.35 -6.27 12.32
CA GLN A 5 0.55 -6.81 13.67
C GLN A 5 -0.43 -6.25 14.71
N GLN A 6 -1.00 -5.07 14.48
CA GLN A 6 -1.96 -4.44 15.39
C GLN A 6 -3.38 -5.00 15.22
N LEU A 7 -3.65 -5.77 14.16
CA LEU A 7 -4.97 -6.31 13.87
C LEU A 7 -5.35 -7.50 14.76
N GLY A 8 -4.47 -7.98 15.63
CA GLY A 8 -4.76 -9.05 16.58
C GLY A 8 -3.53 -9.88 16.96
N THR A 9 -3.69 -10.67 18.03
CA THR A 9 -2.63 -11.52 18.59
C THR A 9 -2.47 -12.83 17.81
N THR A 10 -3.57 -13.42 17.34
CA THR A 10 -3.57 -14.67 16.57
C THR A 10 -3.72 -14.43 15.07
N THR A 11 -3.39 -15.44 14.26
CA THR A 11 -3.59 -15.39 12.80
C THR A 11 -5.07 -15.27 12.44
N TYR A 12 -5.94 -15.99 13.14
CA TYR A 12 -7.39 -15.95 12.92
C TYR A 12 -7.96 -14.55 13.17
N THR A 13 -7.67 -13.95 14.34
CA THR A 13 -8.17 -12.62 14.70
C THR A 13 -7.67 -11.55 13.74
N ARG A 14 -6.38 -11.60 13.35
CA ARG A 14 -5.83 -10.68 12.33
C ARG A 14 -6.56 -10.78 11.00
N SER A 15 -6.80 -12.00 10.52
CA SER A 15 -7.52 -12.24 9.26
C SER A 15 -8.96 -11.70 9.32
N LYS A 16 -9.69 -12.01 10.40
CA LYS A 16 -11.07 -11.56 10.61
C LYS A 16 -11.16 -10.03 10.63
N ASN A 17 -10.30 -9.37 11.41
CA ASN A 17 -10.30 -7.91 11.53
C ASN A 17 -9.89 -7.23 10.22
N LEU A 18 -8.90 -7.78 9.52
CA LEU A 18 -8.52 -7.29 8.19
C LEU A 18 -9.70 -7.38 7.21
N LEU A 19 -10.39 -8.52 7.15
CA LEU A 19 -11.55 -8.70 6.28
C LEU A 19 -12.66 -7.71 6.61
N GLN A 20 -12.91 -7.44 7.88
CA GLN A 20 -13.90 -6.46 8.31
C GLN A 20 -13.55 -5.05 7.79
N LEU A 21 -12.30 -4.61 7.96
CA LEU A 21 -11.85 -3.29 7.51
C LEU A 21 -11.86 -3.15 5.98
N ILE A 22 -11.58 -4.22 5.24
CA ILE A 22 -11.71 -4.23 3.78
C ILE A 22 -13.19 -4.11 3.37
N ARG A 23 -14.09 -4.84 4.03
CA ARG A 23 -15.54 -4.80 3.75
C ARG A 23 -16.16 -3.44 4.02
N THR A 24 -15.71 -2.75 5.06
CA THR A 24 -16.19 -1.39 5.39
C THR A 24 -15.54 -0.29 4.55
N GLY A 25 -14.56 -0.62 3.70
CA GLY A 25 -13.80 0.36 2.92
C GLY A 25 -12.78 1.17 3.74
N ALA A 26 -12.57 0.83 5.02
CA ALA A 26 -11.57 1.47 5.86
C ALA A 26 -10.12 1.15 5.42
N ILE A 27 -9.94 0.06 4.67
CA ILE A 27 -8.69 -0.31 3.99
C ILE A 27 -9.00 -0.63 2.53
N THR A 28 -8.33 0.05 1.60
CA THR A 28 -8.45 -0.24 0.16
C THR A 28 -7.14 -0.68 -0.48
N ILE A 29 -6.00 -0.31 0.12
CA ILE A 29 -4.66 -0.63 -0.39
C ILE A 29 -3.73 -1.14 0.70
N GLY A 30 -2.68 -1.85 0.30
CA GLY A 30 -1.68 -2.43 1.18
C GLY A 30 -0.26 -1.98 0.80
N GLY A 31 0.68 -2.14 1.72
CA GLY A 31 2.07 -1.73 1.48
C GLY A 31 3.11 -2.46 2.32
N ASN A 32 4.37 -2.16 2.00
CA ASN A 32 5.55 -2.61 2.71
C ASN A 32 6.19 -1.43 3.45
N LYS A 33 6.21 -1.46 4.78
CA LYS A 33 6.75 -0.38 5.60
C LYS A 33 8.25 -0.16 5.43
N LYS A 34 9.01 -1.24 5.23
CA LYS A 34 10.48 -1.20 5.10
C LYS A 34 10.90 -0.64 3.75
N LEU A 35 10.23 -1.09 2.67
CA LEU A 35 10.55 -0.64 1.31
C LEU A 35 9.86 0.68 0.95
N LYS A 36 8.89 1.14 1.75
CA LYS A 36 8.05 2.32 1.48
C LYS A 36 7.34 2.23 0.13
N ILE A 37 6.66 1.10 -0.11
CA ILE A 37 5.89 0.85 -1.34
C ILE A 37 4.44 0.52 -0.98
N TYR A 38 3.45 1.12 -1.63
CA TYR A 38 2.05 0.71 -1.56
C TYR A 38 1.56 0.12 -2.89
N GLY A 39 0.44 -0.59 -2.87
CA GLY A 39 -0.17 -1.21 -4.01
C GLY A 39 -1.54 -1.81 -3.70
N THR A 40 -2.15 -2.42 -4.70
CA THR A 40 -3.45 -3.07 -4.53
C THR A 40 -3.35 -4.25 -3.55
N LEU A 41 -4.45 -4.57 -2.87
CA LEU A 41 -4.54 -5.73 -1.97
C LEU A 41 -4.31 -7.07 -2.70
N GLN A 42 -4.47 -7.09 -4.03
CA GLN A 42 -4.25 -8.26 -4.88
C GLN A 42 -2.82 -8.37 -5.42
N CYS A 43 -1.93 -7.41 -5.10
CA CYS A 43 -0.55 -7.42 -5.58
C CYS A 43 0.17 -8.72 -5.18
N SER A 44 0.70 -9.44 -6.18
CA SER A 44 1.43 -10.69 -5.97
C SER A 44 2.74 -10.52 -5.17
N SER A 45 3.31 -9.31 -5.11
CA SER A 45 4.43 -9.01 -4.18
C SER A 45 3.89 -8.87 -2.77
N GLY A 46 2.75 -8.19 -2.63
CA GLY A 46 2.06 -7.95 -1.37
C GLY A 46 1.67 -9.23 -0.65
N LYS A 47 1.14 -10.22 -1.39
CA LYS A 47 0.74 -11.52 -0.86
C LYS A 47 1.89 -12.30 -0.20
N ARG A 48 3.13 -12.07 -0.63
CA ARG A 48 4.35 -12.74 -0.10
C ARG A 48 5.05 -11.95 1.01
N MET A 49 4.54 -10.79 1.41
CA MET A 49 5.20 -9.96 2.43
C MET A 49 5.09 -10.56 3.81
N LYS A 50 6.18 -10.50 4.59
CA LYS A 50 6.15 -10.80 6.03
C LYS A 50 5.13 -9.90 6.72
N THR A 51 4.32 -10.47 7.62
CA THR A 51 3.32 -9.75 8.43
C THR A 51 3.90 -8.50 9.09
N ALA A 52 5.11 -8.59 9.65
CA ALA A 52 5.79 -7.48 10.31
C ALA A 52 6.02 -6.27 9.39
N ASN A 53 6.17 -6.49 8.08
CA ASN A 53 6.39 -5.44 7.09
C ASN A 53 5.10 -4.96 6.41
N ARG A 54 3.99 -5.68 6.58
CA ARG A 54 2.72 -5.39 5.90
C ARG A 54 1.96 -4.28 6.63
N VAL A 55 1.61 -3.24 5.90
CA VAL A 55 0.79 -2.11 6.35
C VAL A 55 -0.39 -1.92 5.41
N PHE A 56 -1.39 -1.19 5.88
CA PHE A 56 -2.62 -0.91 5.14
C PHE A 56 -2.98 0.57 5.23
N PHE A 57 -3.66 1.05 4.19
CA PHE A 57 -4.12 2.44 4.08
C PHE A 57 -5.56 2.48 3.59
N ARG A 58 -6.27 3.54 3.98
CA ARG A 58 -7.61 3.89 3.53
C ARG A 58 -7.62 4.15 2.04
N ASP A 59 -6.66 4.91 1.53
CA ASP A 59 -6.56 5.30 0.13
C ASP A 59 -5.11 5.63 -0.26
N GLU A 60 -4.90 5.94 -1.54
CA GLU A 60 -3.61 6.33 -2.10
C GLU A 60 -3.06 7.63 -1.49
N GLN A 61 -3.92 8.61 -1.17
CA GLN A 61 -3.48 9.88 -0.60
C GLN A 61 -2.84 9.67 0.77
N GLU A 62 -3.43 8.82 1.62
CA GLU A 62 -2.86 8.47 2.93
C GLU A 62 -1.48 7.81 2.77
N ALA A 63 -1.32 6.92 1.79
CA ALA A 63 -0.03 6.28 1.53
C ALA A 63 1.03 7.30 1.07
N LEU A 64 0.66 8.25 0.21
CA LEU A 64 1.54 9.32 -0.26
C LEU A 64 1.94 10.27 0.87
N GLN A 65 1.00 10.67 1.73
CA GLN A 65 1.27 11.49 2.93
C GLN A 65 2.28 10.83 3.87
N HIS A 66 2.26 9.49 3.97
CA HIS A 66 3.25 8.73 4.74
C HIS A 66 4.57 8.44 3.99
N GLY A 67 4.75 8.98 2.79
CA GLY A 67 5.97 8.86 1.97
C GLY A 67 6.15 7.51 1.28
N TYR A 68 5.06 6.81 0.95
CA TYR A 68 5.13 5.55 0.21
C TYR A 68 5.01 5.81 -1.30
N ARG A 69 5.79 5.09 -2.10
CA ARG A 69 5.69 5.14 -3.57
C ARG A 69 4.78 4.05 -4.13
N ALA A 70 4.18 4.31 -5.29
CA ALA A 70 3.35 3.33 -5.99
C ALA A 70 4.15 2.08 -6.40
N CYS A 71 3.53 0.92 -6.26
CA CYS A 71 4.10 -0.34 -6.74
C CYS A 71 4.09 -0.40 -8.27
N LYS A 72 5.29 -0.37 -8.86
CA LYS A 72 5.54 -0.48 -10.31
C LYS A 72 4.98 -1.74 -10.98
N ARG A 73 4.40 -2.69 -10.25
CA ARG A 73 3.81 -3.92 -10.81
C ARG A 73 2.29 -3.89 -10.83
N CYS A 74 1.66 -3.56 -9.71
CA CYS A 74 0.20 -3.61 -9.59
C CYS A 74 -0.49 -2.27 -9.84
N LEU A 75 0.25 -1.15 -9.79
CA LEU A 75 -0.26 0.18 -10.13
C LEU A 75 0.33 0.70 -11.45
N LYS A 76 0.96 -0.19 -12.24
CA LYS A 76 1.48 0.14 -13.57
C LYS A 76 0.34 0.03 -14.57
N ARG A 77 -0.49 1.07 -14.69
CA ARG A 77 -1.25 1.48 -15.90
C ARG A 77 -2.30 2.55 -15.51
N ASN A 78 -2.27 3.65 -16.25
CA ASN A 78 -3.11 4.87 -16.19
C ASN A 78 -2.70 6.00 -15.24
N VAL A 79 -1.41 6.31 -15.19
CA VAL A 79 -1.03 7.73 -15.21
C VAL A 79 -0.70 8.03 -16.67
N PRO A 80 -1.54 8.76 -17.44
CA PRO A 80 -1.05 9.35 -18.68
C PRO A 80 0.21 10.13 -18.32
N PRO A 81 1.28 10.07 -19.13
CA PRO A 81 2.50 10.80 -18.82
C PRO A 81 2.10 12.24 -18.54
N LEU A 82 2.21 12.69 -17.28
CA LEU A 82 2.12 14.10 -16.97
C LEU A 82 3.16 14.76 -17.87
N GLY A 83 2.68 15.69 -18.69
CA GLY A 83 3.40 16.26 -19.81
C GLY A 83 4.86 16.53 -19.45
N ARG A 84 5.75 16.16 -20.36
CA ARG A 84 7.08 16.74 -20.41
C ARG A 84 6.91 18.21 -20.79
N GLU A 85 6.77 19.07 -19.81
CA GLU A 85 7.10 20.49 -19.96
C GLU A 85 8.22 20.78 -18.97
N GLY A 86 9.33 21.32 -19.49
CA GLY A 86 10.71 21.33 -18.94
C GLY A 86 10.85 21.78 -17.48
N LEU A 87 11.98 21.51 -16.80
CA LEU A 87 13.37 21.79 -17.20
C LEU A 87 14.30 20.82 -16.44
N HIS A 88 15.13 20.02 -17.12
CA HIS A 88 16.59 20.22 -17.24
C HIS A 88 17.20 21.18 -16.20
N TYR A 89 18.00 20.69 -15.26
CA TYR A 89 19.45 20.90 -15.25
C TYR A 89 20.09 20.01 -14.16
N CYS A 90 20.97 19.14 -14.60
CA CYS A 90 22.11 18.70 -13.83
C CYS A 90 23.06 19.90 -13.76
N LEU A 91 23.35 20.38 -12.56
CA LEU A 91 24.58 21.10 -12.23
C LEU A 91 25.30 20.26 -11.18
#